data_AF-A0A2I0TDR1-F1
#
_entry.id   AF-A0A2I0TDR1-F1
#
_cell.length_a   1.000
_cell.length_b   1.000
_cell.length_c   1.000
_cell.angle_alpha   90.00
_cell.angle_beta   90.00
_cell.angle_gamma   90.00
#
_symmetry.space_group_name_H-M   'P 1'
#
loop_
_entity.id
_entity.type
_entity.pdbx_description
1 polymer ?
#
loop_
_entity_poly.entity_id
_entity_poly.type
_entity_poly.pdbx_seq_one_letter_code
_entity_poly.pdbx_strand_id
1 'polypeptide(L)'
;MVYNVEAPASPQASLPLHVDVDMVRVMEVFLAQLRLLFGLSREELPPEFLLERPGNEGLADWELDRLLWAHTVENIATVSTTLTSLAQLLDKIGNIVIKDDVASEVYRAVASAQSAMAELAAGHLHSAFQASKEAVTSSERAFFDPSLLHLLYFPDDQKFAIYIPLFLPMAVPILLSLAKIVRETRQRKKEPTKVD
;
A
#
# COMPACT_ATOMS: atom_id res chain seq x y z
N MET A 1 -14.18 -14.89 -25.38
CA MET A 1 -15.15 -16.00 -25.51
C MET A 1 -15.47 -16.20 -26.98
N VAL A 2 -15.36 -17.42 -27.50
CA VAL A 2 -15.70 -17.73 -28.90
C VAL A 2 -16.96 -18.58 -28.89
N TYR A 3 -18.07 -18.04 -29.40
CA TYR A 3 -19.33 -18.76 -29.54
C TYR A 3 -19.38 -19.37 -30.95
N ASN A 4 -19.22 -20.68 -31.03
CA ASN A 4 -19.21 -21.37 -32.32
C ASN A 4 -20.67 -21.55 -32.79
N VAL A 5 -21.03 -20.87 -33.86
CA VAL A 5 -22.34 -20.99 -34.48
C VAL A 5 -22.30 -22.16 -35.44
N GLU A 6 -23.23 -23.11 -35.32
CA GLU A 6 -23.35 -24.19 -36.29
C GLU A 6 -23.70 -23.60 -37.66
N ALA A 7 -22.86 -23.84 -38.67
CA ALA A 7 -23.10 -23.35 -40.01
C ALA A 7 -24.33 -24.05 -40.62
N PRO A 8 -25.21 -23.34 -41.34
CA PRO A 8 -26.33 -23.98 -42.02
C PRO A 8 -25.80 -25.04 -43.00
N ALA A 9 -26.40 -26.22 -43.01
CA ALA A 9 -26.00 -27.35 -43.85
C ALA A 9 -26.20 -27.11 -45.37
N SER A 10 -26.77 -25.97 -45.77
CA SER A 10 -27.13 -25.65 -47.14
C SER A 10 -26.14 -24.66 -47.81
N PRO A 11 -25.62 -24.94 -49.02
CA PRO A 11 -24.63 -24.10 -49.71
C PRO A 11 -25.14 -22.73 -50.21
N GLN A 12 -26.41 -22.38 -49.98
CA GLN A 12 -27.11 -21.24 -50.61
C GLN A 12 -27.76 -20.29 -49.58
N ALA A 13 -27.20 -20.17 -48.39
CA ALA A 13 -27.70 -19.21 -47.41
C ALA A 13 -27.42 -17.76 -47.88
N SER A 14 -28.48 -16.99 -48.13
CA SER A 14 -28.39 -15.57 -48.46
C SER A 14 -27.98 -14.76 -47.23
N LEU A 15 -26.90 -13.99 -47.34
CA LEU A 15 -26.45 -13.06 -46.30
C LEU A 15 -27.35 -11.81 -46.25
N PRO A 16 -27.56 -11.18 -45.08
CA PRO A 16 -26.99 -11.52 -43.77
C PRO A 16 -27.75 -12.64 -43.05
N LEU A 17 -27.00 -13.55 -42.42
CA LEU A 17 -27.56 -14.62 -41.58
C LEU A 17 -27.93 -14.03 -40.21
N HIS A 18 -29.19 -14.16 -39.80
CA HIS A 18 -29.58 -13.83 -38.43
C HIS A 18 -29.12 -14.95 -37.51
N VAL A 19 -28.20 -14.63 -36.60
CA VAL A 19 -27.69 -15.57 -35.60
C VAL A 19 -28.34 -15.21 -34.28
N ASP A 20 -29.13 -16.15 -33.75
CA ASP A 20 -29.61 -16.06 -32.38
C ASP A 20 -28.56 -16.69 -31.45
N VAL A 21 -28.08 -15.92 -30.49
CA VAL A 21 -27.05 -16.36 -29.56
C VAL A 21 -27.77 -16.86 -28.32
N ASP A 22 -27.51 -18.11 -27.94
CA ASP A 22 -28.01 -18.67 -26.69
C ASP A 22 -27.26 -18.01 -25.51
N MET A 23 -27.86 -16.94 -24.99
CA MET A 23 -27.32 -16.17 -23.88
C MET A 23 -27.23 -16.99 -22.59
N VAL A 24 -28.03 -18.05 -22.43
CA VAL A 24 -27.96 -18.92 -21.26
C VAL A 24 -26.65 -19.67 -21.27
N ARG A 25 -26.34 -20.34 -22.39
CA ARG A 25 -25.07 -21.07 -22.58
C ARG A 25 -23.86 -20.15 -22.51
N VAL A 26 -23.99 -18.92 -23.00
CA VAL A 26 -22.95 -17.90 -22.88
C VAL A 26 -22.68 -17.57 -21.41
N MET A 27 -23.75 -17.32 -20.65
CA MET A 27 -23.66 -16.92 -19.25
C MET A 27 -23.12 -18.04 -18.36
N GLU A 28 -23.41 -19.31 -18.65
CA GLU A 28 -22.86 -20.45 -17.90
C GLU A 28 -21.32 -20.51 -17.97
N VAL A 29 -20.76 -20.28 -19.17
CA VAL A 29 -19.30 -20.23 -19.35
C VAL A 29 -18.71 -19.02 -18.65
N PHE A 30 -19.37 -17.86 -18.76
CA PHE A 30 -18.94 -16.65 -18.08
C PHE A 30 -18.94 -16.82 -16.56
N LEU A 31 -20.01 -17.38 -15.99
CA LEU A 31 -20.12 -17.66 -14.57
C LEU A 31 -19.04 -18.64 -14.10
N ALA A 32 -18.75 -19.69 -14.87
CA ALA A 32 -17.65 -20.60 -14.56
C ALA A 32 -16.29 -19.87 -14.53
N GLN A 33 -16.04 -18.98 -15.49
CA GLN A 33 -14.81 -18.18 -15.55
C GLN A 33 -14.73 -17.15 -14.42
N LEU A 34 -15.86 -16.51 -14.08
CA LEU A 34 -15.95 -15.55 -13.00
C LEU A 34 -15.66 -16.20 -11.65
N ARG A 35 -16.20 -17.40 -11.41
CA ARG A 35 -15.89 -18.20 -10.21
C ARG A 35 -14.40 -18.52 -10.11
N LEU A 36 -13.77 -18.92 -11.23
CA LEU A 36 -12.33 -19.14 -11.26
C LEU A 36 -11.53 -17.87 -10.95
N LEU A 37 -11.96 -16.71 -11.46
CA LEU A 37 -11.32 -15.42 -11.18
C LEU A 37 -11.40 -15.05 -9.69
N PHE A 38 -12.53 -15.36 -9.04
CA PHE A 38 -12.68 -15.22 -7.59
C PHE A 38 -11.91 -16.28 -6.78
N GLY A 39 -11.21 -17.22 -7.43
CA GLY A 39 -10.47 -18.28 -6.75
C GLY A 39 -11.36 -19.44 -6.24
N LEU A 40 -12.61 -19.50 -6.70
CA LEU A 40 -13.54 -20.58 -6.39
C LEU A 40 -13.29 -21.75 -7.34
N SER A 41 -12.39 -22.63 -6.93
CA SER A 41 -12.10 -23.86 -7.64
C SER A 41 -13.15 -24.92 -7.31
N ARG A 42 -13.60 -25.66 -8.34
CA ARG A 42 -14.36 -26.90 -8.14
C ARG A 42 -13.40 -27.93 -7.58
N GLU A 43 -13.43 -28.15 -6.27
CA GLU A 43 -12.71 -29.28 -5.68
C GLU A 43 -13.37 -30.59 -6.12
N GLU A 44 -12.53 -31.57 -6.50
CA GLU A 44 -12.98 -32.94 -6.72
C GLU A 44 -13.34 -33.53 -5.37
N LEU A 45 -14.64 -33.61 -5.10
CA LEU A 45 -15.15 -34.18 -3.87
C LEU A 45 -14.83 -35.69 -3.83
N PRO A 46 -14.45 -36.23 -2.67
CA PRO A 46 -14.30 -37.67 -2.53
C PRO A 46 -15.64 -38.37 -2.87
N PRO A 47 -15.61 -39.57 -3.46
CA PRO A 47 -16.81 -40.23 -4.00
C PRO A 47 -17.92 -40.50 -2.98
N GLU A 48 -17.63 -40.42 -1.68
CA GLU A 48 -18.59 -40.61 -0.60
C GLU A 48 -19.31 -39.32 -0.15
N PHE A 49 -18.90 -38.15 -0.65
CA PHE A 49 -19.49 -36.87 -0.29
C PHE A 49 -20.37 -36.34 -1.42
N LEU A 50 -21.64 -36.08 -1.10
CA LEU A 50 -22.57 -35.36 -1.96
C LEU A 50 -22.62 -33.91 -1.49
N LEU A 51 -22.12 -33.00 -2.31
CA LEU A 51 -22.23 -31.56 -2.06
C LEU A 51 -23.43 -31.02 -2.86
N GLU A 52 -24.39 -30.43 -2.16
CA GLU A 52 -25.48 -29.72 -2.80
C GLU A 52 -24.91 -28.48 -3.49
N ARG A 53 -25.07 -28.43 -4.82
CA ARG A 53 -24.66 -27.26 -5.59
C ARG A 53 -25.68 -26.16 -5.33
N PRO A 54 -25.28 -24.89 -5.16
CA PRO A 54 -26.21 -23.75 -5.07
C PRO A 54 -26.97 -23.48 -6.40
N GLY A 55 -27.18 -24.49 -7.25
CA GLY A 55 -27.72 -24.32 -8.58
C GLY A 55 -26.85 -23.43 -9.47
N ASN A 56 -27.50 -22.72 -10.39
CA ASN A 56 -26.88 -21.68 -11.21
C ASN A 56 -26.95 -20.28 -10.54
N GLU A 57 -27.43 -20.20 -9.30
CA GLU A 57 -27.69 -18.93 -8.61
C GLU A 57 -26.85 -18.82 -7.33
N GLY A 58 -25.78 -18.01 -7.39
CA GLY A 58 -25.05 -17.59 -6.20
C GLY A 58 -23.87 -18.46 -5.77
N LEU A 59 -23.45 -18.24 -4.53
CA LEU A 59 -22.30 -18.85 -3.86
C LEU A 59 -22.82 -19.75 -2.74
N ALA A 60 -22.18 -20.90 -2.54
CA ALA A 60 -22.44 -21.70 -1.37
C ALA A 60 -21.86 -21.02 -0.12
N ASP A 61 -22.46 -21.24 1.05
CA ASP A 61 -22.02 -20.59 2.29
C ASP A 61 -20.54 -20.90 2.61
N TRP A 62 -20.09 -22.13 2.39
CA TRP A 62 -18.69 -22.51 2.59
C TRP A 62 -17.73 -21.86 1.58
N GLU A 63 -18.20 -21.57 0.37
CA GLU A 63 -17.42 -20.84 -0.65
C GLU A 63 -17.23 -19.41 -0.20
N LEU A 64 -18.31 -18.79 0.33
CA LEU A 64 -18.26 -17.46 0.89
C LEU A 64 -17.32 -17.41 2.11
N ASP A 65 -17.42 -18.36 3.02
CA ASP A 65 -16.55 -18.46 4.19
C ASP A 65 -15.07 -18.58 3.80
N ARG A 66 -14.76 -19.41 2.79
CA ARG A 66 -13.40 -19.54 2.25
C ARG A 66 -12.90 -18.23 1.66
N LEU A 67 -13.74 -17.50 0.91
CA LEU A 67 -13.39 -16.19 0.35
C LEU A 67 -13.12 -15.17 1.45
N LEU A 68 -14.00 -15.09 2.45
CA LEU A 68 -13.83 -14.18 3.58
C LEU A 68 -12.52 -14.47 4.32
N TRP A 69 -12.23 -15.74 4.58
CA TRP A 69 -10.99 -16.15 5.22
C TRP A 69 -9.75 -15.78 4.38
N ALA A 70 -9.74 -16.17 3.09
CA ALA A 70 -8.61 -15.92 2.19
C ALA A 70 -8.30 -14.43 2.06
N HIS A 71 -9.32 -13.60 1.81
CA HIS A 71 -9.15 -12.16 1.69
C HIS A 71 -8.77 -11.50 3.03
N THR A 72 -9.27 -12.00 4.17
CA THR A 72 -8.86 -11.48 5.48
C THR A 72 -7.37 -11.68 5.70
N VAL A 73 -6.85 -12.88 5.38
CA VAL A 73 -5.42 -13.18 5.49
C VAL A 73 -4.58 -12.35 4.53
N GLU A 74 -5.02 -12.21 3.28
CA GLU A 74 -4.37 -11.38 2.27
C GLU A 74 -4.33 -9.90 2.66
N ASN A 75 -5.44 -9.37 3.20
CA ASN A 75 -5.52 -8.00 3.71
C ASN A 75 -4.54 -7.77 4.86
N ILE A 76 -4.46 -8.69 5.82
CA ILE A 76 -3.52 -8.59 6.95
C ILE A 76 -2.07 -8.61 6.45
N ALA A 77 -1.75 -9.48 5.49
CA ALA A 77 -0.41 -9.54 4.89
C ALA A 77 -0.07 -8.24 4.12
N THR A 78 -1.04 -7.68 3.40
CA THR A 78 -0.93 -6.39 2.71
C THR A 78 -0.66 -5.26 3.71
N VAL A 79 -1.45 -5.15 4.79
CA VAL A 79 -1.25 -4.15 5.85
C VAL A 79 0.13 -4.27 6.47
N SER A 80 0.56 -5.49 6.81
CA SER A 80 1.89 -5.72 7.37
C SER A 80 2.99 -5.24 6.43
N THR A 81 2.86 -5.51 5.13
CA THR A 81 3.82 -5.07 4.11
C THR A 81 3.82 -3.54 3.99
N THR A 82 2.65 -2.91 3.88
CA THR A 82 2.49 -1.46 3.76
C THR A 82 3.06 -0.72 4.96
N LEU A 83 2.76 -1.16 6.18
CA LEU A 83 3.30 -0.55 7.40
C LEU A 83 4.82 -0.76 7.53
N THR A 84 5.33 -1.92 7.10
CA THR A 84 6.77 -2.16 7.05
C THR A 84 7.46 -1.22 6.06
N SER A 85 6.87 -1.03 4.86
CA SER A 85 7.37 -0.08 3.88
C SER A 85 7.30 1.36 4.36
N LEU A 86 6.25 1.74 5.09
CA LEU A 86 6.14 3.04 5.75
C LEU A 86 7.30 3.27 6.73
N ALA A 87 7.54 2.30 7.62
CA ALA A 87 8.62 2.38 8.60
C ALA A 87 9.99 2.52 7.93
N GLN A 88 10.24 1.76 6.85
CA GLN A 88 11.47 1.86 6.07
C GLN A 88 11.63 3.22 5.36
N LEU A 89 10.52 3.81 4.90
CA LEU A 89 10.54 5.14 4.27
C LEU A 89 10.90 6.23 5.30
N LEU A 90 10.30 6.15 6.48
CA LEU A 90 10.56 7.09 7.59
C LEU A 90 11.99 7.00 8.10
N ASP A 91 12.57 5.79 8.17
CA ASP A 91 13.96 5.59 8.58
C ASP A 91 14.97 6.19 7.57
N LYS A 92 14.70 6.03 6.26
CA LYS A 92 15.56 6.58 5.20
C LYS A 92 15.49 8.09 5.05
N ILE A 93 14.33 8.69 5.35
CA ILE A 93 14.08 10.12 5.19
C ILE A 93 13.83 10.73 6.58
N GLY A 94 14.90 10.83 7.37
CA GLY A 94 14.83 11.25 8.78
C GLY A 94 14.29 12.65 9.05
N ASN A 95 14.05 13.47 8.02
CA ASN A 95 13.44 14.80 8.14
C ASN A 95 11.91 14.80 7.90
N ILE A 96 11.23 13.64 7.83
CA ILE A 96 9.77 13.59 7.70
C ILE A 96 9.08 14.02 9.00
N VAL A 97 8.21 15.03 8.92
CA VAL A 97 7.32 15.45 10.01
C VAL A 97 6.02 14.65 9.91
N ILE A 98 5.78 13.75 10.85
CA ILE A 98 4.54 12.97 10.93
C ILE A 98 3.46 13.83 11.58
N LYS A 99 2.36 14.07 10.86
CA LYS A 99 1.18 14.74 11.42
C LYS A 99 0.40 13.78 12.32
N ASP A 100 -0.30 14.34 13.31
CA ASP A 100 -1.15 13.57 14.24
C ASP A 100 -2.21 12.74 13.50
N ASP A 101 -2.77 13.26 12.40
CA ASP A 101 -3.74 12.53 11.57
C ASP A 101 -3.14 11.26 10.95
N VAL A 102 -1.90 11.34 10.44
CA VAL A 102 -1.19 10.20 9.86
C VAL A 102 -0.84 9.18 10.95
N ALA A 103 -0.36 9.65 12.10
CA ALA A 103 -0.08 8.78 13.24
C ALA A 103 -1.34 8.04 13.70
N SER A 104 -2.48 8.74 13.79
CA SER A 104 -3.78 8.16 14.14
C SER A 104 -4.21 7.06 13.17
N GLU A 105 -4.06 7.28 11.86
CA GLU A 105 -4.37 6.26 10.85
C GLU A 105 -3.44 5.04 10.95
N VAL A 106 -2.15 5.22 11.29
CA VAL A 106 -1.23 4.09 11.54
C VAL A 106 -1.68 3.30 12.79
N TYR A 107 -1.99 3.97 13.89
CA TYR A 107 -2.47 3.30 15.10
C TYR A 107 -3.77 2.54 14.85
N ARG A 108 -4.70 3.15 14.11
CA ARG A 108 -5.96 2.52 13.71
C ARG A 108 -5.73 1.33 12.81
N ALA A 109 -4.82 1.41 11.83
CA ALA A 109 -4.48 0.29 10.97
C ALA A 109 -3.96 -0.91 11.78
N VAL A 110 -3.04 -0.67 12.73
CA VAL A 110 -2.51 -1.71 13.61
C VAL A 110 -3.59 -2.30 14.51
N ALA A 111 -4.41 -1.46 15.14
CA ALA A 111 -5.49 -1.90 16.02
C ALA A 111 -6.54 -2.73 15.27
N SER A 112 -6.97 -2.29 14.09
CA SER A 112 -7.93 -3.02 13.24
C SER A 112 -7.33 -4.32 12.70
N ALA A 113 -6.03 -4.37 12.39
CA ALA A 113 -5.36 -5.61 12.00
C ALA A 113 -5.30 -6.62 13.15
N GLN A 114 -4.98 -6.17 14.36
CA GLN A 114 -5.01 -7.03 15.56
C GLN A 114 -6.41 -7.53 15.87
N SER A 115 -7.42 -6.67 15.74
CA SER A 115 -8.84 -7.04 15.87
C SER A 115 -9.24 -8.09 14.83
N ALA A 116 -8.84 -7.90 13.57
CA ALA A 116 -9.09 -8.87 12.51
C ALA A 116 -8.48 -10.24 12.83
N MET A 117 -7.25 -10.28 13.35
CA MET A 117 -6.60 -11.53 13.77
C MET A 117 -7.33 -12.20 14.95
N ALA A 118 -7.81 -11.43 15.92
CA ALA A 118 -8.54 -11.95 17.07
C ALA A 118 -9.91 -12.54 16.66
N GLU A 119 -10.65 -11.83 15.82
CA GLU A 119 -11.94 -12.31 15.27
C GLU A 119 -11.75 -13.53 14.38
N LEU A 120 -10.66 -13.57 13.59
CA LEU A 120 -10.31 -14.73 12.77
C LEU A 120 -9.99 -15.96 13.64
N ALA A 121 -9.29 -15.77 14.76
CA ALA A 121 -9.01 -16.83 15.72
C ALA A 121 -10.26 -17.31 16.47
N ALA A 122 -11.25 -16.44 16.67
CA ALA A 122 -12.56 -16.78 17.23
C ALA A 122 -13.51 -17.46 16.21
N GLY A 123 -13.14 -17.48 14.92
CA GLY A 123 -13.96 -18.03 13.84
C GLY A 123 -15.03 -17.09 13.31
N HIS A 124 -15.03 -15.81 13.72
CA HIS A 124 -15.98 -14.82 13.22
C HIS A 124 -15.49 -14.19 11.90
N LEU A 125 -15.72 -14.89 10.78
CA LEU A 125 -15.16 -14.51 9.48
C LEU A 125 -15.64 -13.13 8.98
N HIS A 126 -16.91 -12.80 9.17
CA HIS A 126 -17.43 -11.51 8.71
C HIS A 126 -16.85 -10.33 9.49
N SER A 127 -16.77 -10.40 10.82
CA SER A 127 -16.17 -9.32 11.63
C SER A 127 -14.68 -9.20 11.34
N ALA A 128 -13.97 -10.34 11.22
CA ALA A 128 -12.56 -10.38 10.83
C ALA A 128 -12.31 -9.70 9.48
N PHE A 129 -13.14 -9.99 8.48
CA PHE A 129 -13.04 -9.37 7.16
C PHE A 129 -13.28 -7.85 7.22
N GLN A 130 -14.30 -7.38 7.93
CA GLN A 130 -14.58 -5.95 8.07
C GLN A 130 -13.43 -5.21 8.77
N ALA A 131 -12.90 -5.78 9.85
CA ALA A 131 -11.73 -5.24 10.54
C ALA A 131 -10.49 -5.22 9.65
N SER A 132 -10.26 -6.27 8.84
CA SER A 132 -9.13 -6.33 7.91
C SER A 132 -9.23 -5.26 6.81
N LYS A 133 -10.45 -4.99 6.31
CA LYS A 133 -10.71 -3.95 5.32
C LYS A 133 -10.46 -2.56 5.88
N GLU A 134 -10.88 -2.33 7.12
CA GLU A 134 -10.56 -1.07 7.81
C GLU A 134 -9.05 -0.90 7.99
N ALA A 135 -8.35 -1.97 8.38
CA ALA A 135 -6.90 -1.95 8.53
C ALA A 135 -6.18 -1.58 7.22
N VAL A 136 -6.57 -2.19 6.09
CA VAL A 136 -6.05 -1.85 4.75
C VAL A 136 -6.30 -0.38 4.45
N THR A 137 -7.54 0.07 4.57
CA THR A 137 -7.95 1.45 4.27
C THR A 137 -7.14 2.47 5.07
N SER A 138 -6.99 2.26 6.38
CA SER A 138 -6.20 3.14 7.25
C SER A 138 -4.70 3.09 6.93
N SER A 139 -4.16 1.90 6.65
CA SER A 139 -2.73 1.75 6.30
C SER A 139 -2.38 2.48 5.00
N GLU A 140 -3.25 2.40 3.99
CA GLU A 140 -3.06 3.07 2.70
C GLU A 140 -3.24 4.58 2.84
N ARG A 141 -4.24 5.03 3.62
CA ARG A 141 -4.42 6.46 3.91
C ARG A 141 -3.20 7.07 4.58
N ALA A 142 -2.60 6.36 5.53
CA ALA A 142 -1.36 6.78 6.17
C ALA A 142 -0.19 6.79 5.19
N PHE A 143 0.00 5.72 4.41
CA PHE A 143 1.13 5.57 3.49
C PHE A 143 1.12 6.57 2.34
N PHE A 144 -0.06 6.88 1.79
CA PHE A 144 -0.24 7.82 0.69
C PHE A 144 -0.59 9.24 1.13
N ASP A 145 -0.43 9.58 2.41
CA ASP A 145 -0.72 10.95 2.87
C ASP A 145 0.24 11.98 2.19
N PRO A 146 -0.30 13.06 1.59
CA PRO A 146 0.52 14.05 0.89
C PRO A 146 1.62 14.70 1.75
N SER A 147 1.45 14.76 3.08
CA SER A 147 2.43 15.36 3.97
C SER A 147 3.72 14.55 4.10
N LEU A 148 3.65 13.23 3.91
CA LEU A 148 4.84 12.36 3.89
C LEU A 148 5.71 12.61 2.64
N LEU A 149 5.11 13.08 1.54
CA LEU A 149 5.80 13.36 0.28
C LEU A 149 6.33 14.79 0.17
N HIS A 150 5.82 15.72 0.97
CA HIS A 150 6.14 17.15 0.83
C HIS A 150 7.58 17.53 1.27
N LEU A 151 8.23 16.70 2.09
CA LEU A 151 9.59 16.97 2.59
C LEU A 151 10.72 16.52 1.64
N LEU A 152 10.36 15.84 0.54
CA LEU A 152 11.27 15.61 -0.59
C LEU A 152 11.65 16.92 -1.32
N TYR A 153 10.87 17.99 -1.16
CA TYR A 153 11.01 19.19 -1.99
C TYR A 153 11.99 20.24 -1.48
N PHE A 154 12.59 20.06 -0.30
CA PHE A 154 13.71 20.92 0.14
C PHE A 154 14.78 20.12 0.88
N PRO A 155 15.62 19.37 0.14
CA PRO A 155 16.85 18.81 0.68
C PRO A 155 17.68 19.93 1.32
N ASP A 156 18.30 19.66 2.48
CA ASP A 156 19.16 20.65 3.13
C ASP A 156 20.33 21.09 2.22
N ASP A 157 20.75 20.23 1.29
CA ASP A 157 21.71 20.56 0.22
C ASP A 157 21.27 21.74 -0.66
N GLN A 158 19.98 21.90 -0.93
CA GLN A 158 19.48 23.04 -1.70
C GLN A 158 19.46 24.33 -0.86
N LYS A 159 19.26 24.22 0.46
CA LYS A 159 19.45 25.36 1.38
C LYS A 159 20.92 25.78 1.38
N PHE A 160 21.85 24.84 1.45
CA PHE A 160 23.29 25.13 1.37
C PHE A 160 23.69 25.74 0.02
N ALA A 161 23.12 25.28 -1.10
CA ALA A 161 23.38 25.86 -2.42
C ALA A 161 22.91 27.32 -2.55
N ILE A 162 21.84 27.71 -1.83
CA ILE A 162 21.35 29.10 -1.81
C ILE A 162 22.14 29.95 -0.80
N TYR A 163 22.41 29.42 0.40
CA TYR A 163 23.00 30.19 1.49
C TYR A 163 24.54 30.28 1.44
N ILE A 164 25.24 29.25 0.94
CA ILE A 164 26.71 29.28 0.85
C ILE A 164 27.19 30.45 -0.04
N PRO A 165 26.72 30.66 -1.27
CA PRO A 165 27.18 31.78 -2.09
C PRO A 165 26.87 33.16 -1.48
N LEU A 166 25.78 33.28 -0.71
CA LEU A 166 25.34 34.54 -0.10
C LEU A 166 26.13 34.88 1.17
N PHE A 167 26.37 33.88 2.03
CA PHE A 167 26.94 34.09 3.36
C PHE A 167 28.46 33.82 3.43
N LEU A 168 29.02 32.98 2.55
CA LEU A 168 30.46 32.68 2.52
C LEU A 168 31.34 33.92 2.31
N PRO A 169 30.99 34.88 1.41
CA PRO A 169 31.78 36.09 1.22
C PRO A 169 31.83 36.98 2.47
N MET A 170 30.77 37.00 3.28
CA MET A 170 30.73 37.77 4.52
C MET A 170 31.36 37.02 5.71
N ALA A 171 31.23 35.68 5.76
CA ALA A 171 31.76 34.87 6.85
C ALA A 171 33.30 34.83 6.85
N VAL A 172 33.94 34.78 5.68
CA VAL A 172 35.40 34.66 5.55
C VAL A 172 36.16 35.85 6.20
N PRO A 173 35.84 37.12 5.89
CA PRO A 173 36.46 38.28 6.54
C PRO A 173 36.26 38.33 8.05
N ILE A 174 35.06 37.96 8.52
CA ILE A 174 34.71 37.98 9.95
C ILE A 174 35.53 36.92 10.71
N LEU A 175 35.67 35.72 10.16
CA LEU A 175 36.47 34.66 10.78
C LEU A 175 37.96 34.99 10.79
N LEU A 176 38.49 35.58 9.70
CA LEU A 176 39.90 36.01 9.64
C LEU A 176 40.21 37.12 10.64
N SER A 177 39.31 38.11 10.77
CA SER A 177 39.48 39.20 11.73
C SER A 177 39.40 38.70 13.18
N LEU A 178 38.47 37.80 13.48
CA LEU A 178 38.36 37.19 14.80
C LEU A 178 39.60 36.33 15.14
N ALA A 179 40.10 35.54 14.18
CA ALA A 179 41.31 34.74 14.36
C ALA A 179 42.55 35.61 14.64
N LYS A 180 42.67 36.76 13.97
CA LYS A 180 43.74 37.73 14.20
C LYS A 180 43.70 38.30 15.62
N ILE A 181 42.52 38.73 16.08
CA ILE A 181 42.30 39.27 17.43
C ILE A 181 42.64 38.22 18.50
N VAL A 182 42.21 36.98 18.32
CA VAL A 182 42.51 35.87 19.25
C VAL A 182 44.01 35.57 19.30
N ARG A 183 44.70 35.65 18.16
CA ARG A 183 46.16 35.43 18.09
C ARG A 183 46.94 36.55 18.77
N GLU A 184 46.57 37.81 18.56
CA GLU A 184 47.18 38.97 19.23
C GLU A 184 46.94 38.94 20.74
N THR A 185 45.72 38.60 21.19
CA THR A 185 45.43 38.50 22.63
C THR A 185 46.14 37.32 23.30
N ARG A 186 46.32 36.18 22.60
CA ARG A 186 47.14 35.07 23.10
C ARG A 186 48.63 35.39 23.12
N GLN A 187 49.14 36.17 22.18
CA GLN A 187 50.54 36.61 22.17
C GLN A 187 50.82 37.65 23.26
N ARG A 188 49.91 38.61 23.47
CA ARG A 188 50.00 39.57 24.57
C ARG A 188 49.94 38.94 25.96
N LYS A 189 49.29 37.79 26.12
CA LYS A 189 49.32 37.00 27.37
C LYS A 189 50.61 36.18 27.56
N LYS A 190 51.44 36.03 26.52
CA LYS A 190 52.70 35.25 26.56
C LYS A 190 53.96 36.12 26.71
N GLU A 191 53.85 37.44 26.54
CA GLU A 191 54.92 38.35 26.96
C GLU A 191 54.76 38.61 28.47
N PRO A 192 55.66 38.10 29.33
CA PRO A 192 55.67 38.52 30.71
C PRO A 192 56.04 40.01 30.71
N THR A 193 55.18 40.81 31.34
CA THR A 193 55.41 42.21 31.63
C THR A 193 56.81 42.36 32.24
N LYS A 194 57.79 42.82 31.47
CA LYS A 194 59.00 43.41 32.05
C LYS A 194 58.54 44.74 32.64
N VAL A 195 58.36 44.72 33.95
CA VAL A 195 58.15 45.89 34.78
C VAL A 195 59.55 46.48 34.99
N ASP A 196 59.77 47.69 34.50
CA ASP A 196 60.90 48.54 34.90
C ASP A 196 60.80 48.93 36.39
#